data_AF-A0AAJ4MNQ0-F1
#
_entry.id   AF-A0AAJ4MNQ0-F1
#
_cell.length_a   1.000
_cell.length_b   1.000
_cell.length_c   1.000
_cell.angle_alpha   90.00
_cell.angle_beta   90.00
_cell.angle_gamma   90.00
#
_symmetry.space_group_name_H-M   'P 1'
#
loop_
_entity.id
_entity.type
_entity.pdbx_description
1 polymer ?
#
loop_
_entity_poly.entity_id
_entity_poly.type
_entity_poly.pdbx_seq_one_letter_code
_entity_poly.pdbx_strand_id
1 'polypeptide(L)'
;MYIQEVEIFSDASNAVVMRHPQRQFPGCLIQGDTLSVLLQSLKVVQSEAACLSDEAAGELADAVDQLSDLMSHYKVTLMSDNISLPFSD
;
A
#
# COMPACT_ATOMS: atom_id res chain seq x y z
N MET A 1 -3.18 -4.70 18.58
CA MET A 1 -4.53 -4.27 18.13
C MET A 1 -5.24 -3.36 19.16
N TYR A 2 -5.91 -2.29 18.73
CA TYR A 2 -6.91 -1.53 19.50
C TYR A 2 -8.10 -1.16 18.61
N ILE A 3 -9.26 -0.86 19.20
CA ILE A 3 -10.50 -0.52 18.47
C ILE A 3 -10.77 0.98 18.61
N GLN A 4 -11.12 1.62 17.51
CA GLN A 4 -11.44 3.04 17.44
C GLN A 4 -12.52 3.28 16.38
N GLU A 5 -13.47 4.17 16.67
CA GLU A 5 -14.46 4.63 15.69
C GLU A 5 -13.80 5.57 14.67
N VAL A 6 -14.15 5.39 13.39
CA VAL A 6 -13.59 6.15 12.26
C VAL A 6 -14.69 6.78 11.44
N GLU A 7 -14.43 7.94 10.86
CA GLU A 7 -15.34 8.58 9.91
C GLU A 7 -15.19 7.92 8.54
N ILE A 8 -16.29 7.45 7.96
CA ILE A 8 -16.33 6.94 6.58
C ILE A 8 -16.96 8.00 5.69
N PHE A 9 -16.20 8.49 4.72
CA PHE A 9 -16.65 9.47 3.74
C PHE A 9 -17.21 8.80 2.48
N SER A 10 -16.66 7.65 2.10
CA SER A 10 -17.15 6.83 0.98
C SER A 10 -16.67 5.39 1.12
N ASP A 11 -17.59 4.44 0.99
CA ASP A 11 -17.35 2.99 0.95
C ASP A 11 -17.87 2.35 -0.36
N ALA A 12 -18.25 3.17 -1.34
CA ALA A 12 -18.83 2.74 -2.61
C ALA A 12 -17.83 2.00 -3.55
N SER A 13 -16.54 1.93 -3.20
CA SER A 13 -15.49 1.25 -3.97
C SER A 13 -14.55 0.45 -3.07
N ASN A 14 -13.67 -0.36 -3.65
CA ASN A 14 -12.63 -1.13 -2.92
C ASN A 14 -11.63 -0.25 -2.15
N ALA A 15 -11.63 1.07 -2.39
CA ALA A 15 -10.88 2.04 -1.63
C ALA A 15 -11.84 2.84 -0.75
N VAL A 16 -11.99 2.42 0.50
CA VAL A 16 -12.78 3.17 1.50
C VAL A 16 -12.05 4.47 1.81
N VAL A 17 -12.72 5.62 1.68
CA VAL A 17 -12.20 6.91 2.12
C VAL A 17 -12.62 7.12 3.56
N MET A 18 -11.65 7.12 4.47
CA MET A 18 -11.88 7.23 5.91
C MET A 18 -10.90 8.16 6.60
N ARG A 19 -11.29 8.70 7.76
CA ARG A 19 -10.39 9.48 8.62
C ARG A 19 -10.22 8.82 9.98
N HIS A 20 -8.97 8.48 10.29
CA HIS A 20 -8.57 8.04 11.62
C HIS A 20 -8.57 9.26 12.57
N PRO A 21 -9.05 9.17 13.82
CA PRO A 21 -9.27 10.35 14.66
C PRO A 21 -8.02 11.22 14.91
N GLN A 22 -6.83 10.61 14.91
CA GLN A 22 -5.54 11.28 15.13
C GLN A 22 -4.92 11.82 13.82
N ARG A 23 -5.64 11.80 12.70
CA ARG A 23 -5.18 12.32 11.41
C ARG A 23 -6.03 13.52 10.98
N GLN A 24 -5.36 14.56 10.50
CA GLN A 24 -6.04 15.76 10.03
C GLN A 24 -6.82 15.52 8.73
N PHE A 25 -6.22 14.79 7.79
CA PHE A 25 -6.78 14.52 6.48
C PHE A 25 -7.34 13.10 6.37
N PRO A 26 -8.48 12.90 5.67
CA PRO A 26 -8.93 11.58 5.27
C PRO A 26 -7.91 10.91 4.34
N GLY A 27 -7.85 9.58 4.38
CA GLY A 27 -7.04 8.76 3.49
C GLY A 27 -7.85 7.61 2.90
N CYS A 28 -7.25 6.91 1.95
CA CYS A 28 -7.81 5.69 1.40
C CYS A 28 -7.32 4.48 2.21
N LEU A 29 -8.25 3.64 2.65
CA LEU A 29 -7.94 2.29 3.11
C LEU A 29 -7.56 1.46 1.88
N ILE A 30 -6.29 1.03 1.82
CA ILE A 30 -5.80 0.12 0.79
C ILE A 30 -5.74 -1.28 1.40
N GLN A 31 -6.49 -2.22 0.84
CA GLN A 31 -6.45 -3.63 1.26
C GLN A 31 -5.11 -4.27 0.86
N GLY A 32 -4.68 -5.31 1.61
CA GLY A 32 -3.36 -5.93 1.41
C GLY A 32 -3.17 -6.59 0.05
N ASP A 33 -4.22 -7.19 -0.50
CA ASP A 33 -4.25 -7.74 -1.87
C ASP A 33 -4.07 -6.65 -2.93
N THR A 34 -4.76 -5.53 -2.80
CA THR A 34 -4.62 -4.36 -3.68
C THR A 34 -3.21 -3.78 -3.57
N LEU A 35 -2.69 -3.62 -2.34
CA LEU A 35 -1.32 -3.15 -2.11
C LEU A 35 -0.29 -4.07 -2.78
N SER A 36 -0.48 -5.38 -2.70
CA SER A 36 0.39 -6.38 -3.34
C SER A 36 0.39 -6.27 -4.85
N VAL A 37 -0.80 -6.15 -5.46
CA VAL A 37 -0.94 -5.96 -6.91
C VAL A 37 -0.27 -4.67 -7.38
N LEU A 38 -0.42 -3.56 -6.65
CA LEU A 38 0.23 -2.29 -6.99
C LEU A 38 1.75 -2.39 -6.96
N LEU A 39 2.31 -2.97 -5.89
CA LEU A 39 3.75 -3.16 -5.76
C LEU A 39 4.30 -4.08 -6.86
N GLN A 40 3.61 -5.20 -7.13
CA GLN A 40 4.04 -6.13 -8.17
C GLN A 40 4.01 -5.49 -9.56
N SER A 41 2.97 -4.69 -9.85
CA SER A 41 2.85 -3.97 -11.12
C SER A 41 4.04 -3.03 -11.35
N LEU A 42 4.44 -2.26 -10.32
CA LEU A 42 5.58 -1.35 -10.44
C LEU A 42 6.92 -2.09 -10.53
N LYS A 43 7.09 -3.22 -9.83
CA LYS A 43 8.29 -4.06 -9.97
C LYS A 43 8.44 -4.61 -11.39
N VAL A 44 7.34 -5.01 -12.04
CA VAL A 44 7.34 -5.44 -13.44
C VAL A 44 7.81 -4.30 -14.34
N VAL A 45 7.20 -3.11 -14.20
CA VAL A 45 7.59 -1.93 -14.98
C VAL A 45 9.07 -1.58 -14.75
N GLN A 46 9.54 -1.60 -13.50
CA GLN A 46 10.93 -1.34 -13.15
C GLN A 46 11.89 -2.34 -13.79
N SER A 47 11.52 -3.62 -13.86
CA SER A 47 12.35 -4.66 -14.49
C SER A 47 12.47 -4.50 -16.02
N GLU A 48 11.51 -3.82 -16.65
CA GLU A 48 11.47 -3.57 -18.09
C GLU A 48 11.86 -2.13 -18.47
N ALA A 49 12.21 -1.29 -17.50
CA ALA A 49 12.43 0.15 -17.63
C ALA A 49 13.77 0.56 -18.30
N ALA A 50 14.38 -0.31 -19.10
CA ALA A 50 15.72 -0.09 -19.66
C ALA A 50 15.85 1.15 -20.57
N CYS A 51 14.72 1.69 -21.06
CA CYS A 51 14.68 2.87 -21.92
C CYS A 51 14.19 4.14 -21.20
N LEU A 52 13.98 4.11 -19.89
CA LEU A 52 13.63 5.32 -19.14
C LEU A 52 14.83 6.26 -19.05
N SER A 53 14.55 7.57 -19.03
CA SER A 53 15.54 8.56 -18.60
C SER A 53 15.95 8.32 -17.15
N ASP A 54 17.16 8.72 -16.76
CA ASP A 54 17.66 8.60 -15.38
C ASP A 54 16.69 9.18 -14.34
N GLU A 55 16.07 10.33 -14.63
CA GLU A 55 15.08 10.97 -13.75
C GLU A 55 13.85 10.09 -13.54
N ALA A 56 13.22 9.63 -14.62
CA ALA A 56 12.07 8.72 -14.55
C ALA A 56 12.40 7.36 -13.91
N ALA A 57 13.63 6.85 -14.12
CA ALA A 57 14.08 5.63 -13.47
C ALA A 57 14.26 5.82 -11.95
N GLY A 58 14.76 7.00 -11.53
CA GLY A 58 14.87 7.39 -10.12
C GLY A 58 13.50 7.48 -9.44
N GLU A 59 12.55 8.21 -10.03
CA GLU A 59 11.18 8.33 -9.51
C GLU A 59 10.47 6.96 -9.40
N LEU A 60 10.68 6.08 -10.38
CA LEU A 60 10.14 4.72 -10.33
C LEU A 60 10.77 3.89 -9.20
N ALA A 61 12.09 4.02 -8.98
CA ALA A 61 12.76 3.36 -7.88
C ALA A 61 12.23 3.83 -6.52
N ASP A 62 12.11 5.15 -6.33
CA ASP A 62 11.58 5.73 -5.10
C ASP A 62 10.15 5.27 -4.81
N ALA A 63 9.30 5.18 -5.84
CA ALA A 63 7.93 4.68 -5.69
C ALA A 63 7.89 3.19 -5.30
N VAL A 64 8.75 2.36 -5.90
CA VAL A 64 8.87 0.93 -5.56
C VAL A 64 9.36 0.75 -4.13
N ASP A 65 10.33 1.56 -3.69
CA ASP A 65 10.88 1.49 -2.34
C ASP A 65 9.82 1.88 -1.30
N GLN A 66 9.11 3.00 -1.51
CA GLN A 66 8.04 3.44 -0.62
C GLN A 66 6.92 2.40 -0.46
N LEU A 67 6.49 1.77 -1.56
CA LEU A 67 5.48 0.71 -1.50
C LEU A 67 6.01 -0.59 -0.90
N SER A 68 7.29 -0.89 -1.09
CA SER A 68 7.95 -2.04 -0.45
C SER A 68 8.02 -1.87 1.07
N ASP A 69 8.28 -0.65 1.55
CA ASP A 69 8.26 -0.32 2.97
C ASP A 69 6.86 -0.46 3.57
N LEU A 70 5.84 0.07 2.89
CA LEU A 70 4.44 -0.10 3.30
C LEU A 70 4.02 -1.57 3.34
N MET A 71 4.41 -2.35 2.33
CA MET A 71 4.13 -3.79 2.29
C MET A 71 4.84 -4.55 3.41
N SER A 72 6.10 -4.20 3.69
CA SER A 72 6.87 -4.81 4.77
C SER A 72 6.23 -4.52 6.13
N HIS A 73 5.82 -3.27 6.36
CA HIS A 73 5.07 -2.89 7.55
C HIS A 73 3.77 -3.70 7.68
N TYR A 74 2.99 -3.79 6.61
CA TYR A 74 1.76 -4.58 6.56
C TYR A 74 1.97 -6.05 6.94
N LYS A 75 2.96 -6.71 6.34
CA LYS A 75 3.30 -8.11 6.64
C LYS A 75 3.69 -8.31 8.09
N VAL A 76 4.58 -7.47 8.62
CA VAL A 76 5.03 -7.55 10.02
C VAL A 76 3.87 -7.36 10.99
N THR A 77 2.99 -6.39 10.73
CA THR A 77 1.80 -6.16 11.58
C THR A 77 0.87 -7.37 11.59
N LEU A 78 0.53 -7.94 10.42
CA LEU A 78 -0.32 -9.14 10.37
C LEU A 78 0.32 -10.34 11.07
N MET A 79 1.61 -10.58 10.82
CA MET A 79 2.35 -11.68 11.48
C MET A 79 2.35 -11.52 13.00
N SER A 80 2.52 -10.29 13.50
CA SER A 80 2.53 -10.01 14.95
C SER A 80 1.18 -10.31 15.61
N ASP A 81 0.07 -10.16 14.88
CA ASP A 81 -1.28 -10.44 15.34
C ASP A 81 -1.77 -11.85 14.89
N ASN A 82 -0.90 -12.70 14.34
CA ASN A 82 -1.19 -14.06 13.82
C ASN A 82 -2.27 -14.10 12.73
N ILE A 83 -2.35 -13.05 11.92
CA ILE A 83 -3.27 -12.96 10.78
C ILE A 83 -2.55 -13.44 9.51
N SER A 84 -3.23 -14.26 8.70
CA SER A 84 -2.68 -14.75 7.43
C SER A 84 -2.62 -13.65 6.36
N LEU A 85 -1.64 -13.72 5.47
CA LEU A 85 -1.53 -12.80 4.34
C LEU A 85 -2.67 -13.06 3.33
N PRO A 86 -3.33 -12.02 2.81
CA PRO A 86 -4.43 -12.18 1.84
C PRO A 86 -3.95 -12.42 0.40
N PHE A 87 -2.66 -12.63 0.20
CA PHE A 87 -2.02 -12.90 -1.09
C PHE A 87 -0.92 -13.95 -0.93
N SER A 88 -0.52 -14.56 -2.03
CA SER A 88 0.64 -15.46 -2.09
C SER A 88 1.91 -14.64 -2.33
N ASP A 89 2.97 -14.97 -1.61
CA ASP A 89 4.32 -14.45 -1.84
C ASP A 89 4.99 -15.13 -3.04
#